data_AF-A0A2N0PDQ0-F1
#
_entry.id   AF-A0A2N0PDQ0-F1
#
_cell.length_a   1.000
_cell.length_b   1.000
_cell.length_c   1.000
_cell.angle_alpha   90.00
_cell.angle_beta   90.00
_cell.angle_gamma   90.00
#
_symmetry.space_group_name_H-M   'P 1'
#
loop_
_entity.id
_entity.type
_entity.pdbx_description
1 polymer ?
#
loop_
_entity_poly.entity_id
_entity_poly.type
_entity_poly.pdbx_seq_one_letter_code
_entity_poly.pdbx_strand_id
1 'polypeptide(L)' 'MAANNENHAAQYNLGDLYYNGKLGIPKNEEKGLSYLKLAAIKGQPKARAMLDKLKINHFV' A
#
# COMPACT_ATOMS: atom_id res chain seq x y z
N MET A 1 -15.62 7.88 15.23
CA MET A 1 -15.21 7.70 13.81
C MET A 1 -13.98 6.80 13.79
N ALA A 2 -14.12 5.48 13.66
CA ALA A 2 -12.98 4.53 13.72
C ALA A 2 -12.85 3.64 12.47
N ALA A 3 -13.90 3.52 11.65
CA ALA A 3 -13.97 2.55 10.56
C ALA A 3 -13.10 2.87 9.33
N ASN A 4 -12.62 4.11 9.17
CA ASN A 4 -11.78 4.44 8.00
C ASN A 4 -10.33 3.97 8.15
N ASN A 5 -9.74 4.06 9.35
CA ASN A 5 -8.33 3.71 9.55
C ASN A 5 -8.02 2.22 9.30
N GLU A 6 -8.97 1.33 9.57
CA GLU A 6 -8.77 -0.11 9.39
C GLU A 6 -8.64 -0.50 7.91
N ASN A 7 -9.39 0.16 7.03
CA ASN A 7 -9.44 -0.22 5.63
C ASN A 7 -8.16 0.17 4.87
N HIS A 8 -7.61 1.35 5.16
CA HIS A 8 -6.39 1.82 4.49
C HIS A 8 -5.14 1.10 5.01
N ALA A 9 -5.10 0.75 6.31
CA ALA A 9 -4.04 -0.06 6.88
C ALA A 9 -4.00 -1.47 6.29
N ALA A 10 -5.17 -2.08 6.09
CA ALA A 10 -5.28 -3.38 5.41
C ALA A 10 -4.78 -3.29 3.96
N GLN A 11 -5.13 -2.24 3.21
CA GLN A 11 -4.63 -2.00 1.86
C GLN A 11 -3.10 -1.85 1.82
N TYR A 12 -2.51 -1.13 2.78
CA TYR A 12 -1.06 -1.04 2.91
C TYR A 12 -0.42 -2.40 3.16
N ASN A 13 -0.95 -3.17 4.12
CA ASN A 13 -0.41 -4.49 4.42
C ASN A 13 -0.51 -5.42 3.21
N LEU A 14 -1.65 -5.44 2.52
CA LEU A 14 -1.82 -6.24 1.32
C LEU A 14 -0.85 -5.81 0.21
N GLY A 15 -0.64 -4.51 0.06
CA GLY A 15 0.37 -3.95 -0.84
C GLY A 15 1.78 -4.43 -0.51
N ASP A 16 2.19 -4.38 0.75
CA ASP A 16 3.49 -4.89 1.21
C ASP A 16 3.64 -6.40 0.99
N LEU A 17 2.57 -7.17 1.23
CA LEU A 17 2.56 -8.63 1.04
C LEU A 17 2.75 -9.01 -0.43
N TYR A 18 2.02 -8.37 -1.34
CA TYR A 18 2.22 -8.57 -2.79
C TYR A 18 3.59 -8.06 -3.25
N TYR A 19 4.01 -6.88 -2.80
CA TYR A 19 5.27 -6.28 -3.22
C TYR A 19 6.49 -7.12 -2.82
N ASN A 20 6.48 -7.69 -1.61
CA ASN A 20 7.57 -8.53 -1.13
C ASN A 20 7.36 -10.03 -1.38
N GLY A 21 6.15 -10.47 -1.75
CA GLY A 21 5.82 -11.88 -1.92
C GLY A 21 5.91 -12.69 -0.62
N LYS A 22 5.11 -12.33 0.39
CA LYS A 22 5.10 -12.97 1.72
C LYS A 22 3.87 -13.87 1.90
N LEU A 23 3.88 -14.77 2.90
CA LEU A 23 2.71 -15.62 3.26
C LEU A 23 2.21 -16.54 2.12
N GLY A 24 3.11 -16.99 1.24
CA GLY A 24 2.74 -17.79 0.07
C GLY A 24 2.08 -16.98 -1.05
N ILE A 25 2.03 -15.65 -0.93
CA ILE A 25 1.62 -14.78 -2.02
C ILE A 25 2.81 -14.63 -2.98
N PRO A 26 2.63 -14.90 -4.28
CA PRO A 26 3.68 -14.67 -5.26
C PRO A 26 4.03 -13.19 -5.31
N LYS A 27 5.34 -12.90 -5.32
CA LYS A 27 5.85 -11.53 -5.44
C LYS A 27 5.28 -10.89 -6.70
N ASN A 28 4.54 -9.80 -6.52
CA ASN A 28 3.97 -9.01 -7.58
C ASN A 28 4.07 -7.53 -7.21
N GLU A 29 5.11 -6.89 -7.74
CA GLU A 29 5.43 -5.49 -7.43
C GLU A 29 4.38 -4.53 -7.98
N GLU A 30 3.84 -4.78 -9.18
CA GLU A 30 2.78 -3.94 -9.78
C GLU A 30 1.49 -3.95 -8.95
N LYS A 31 1.07 -5.16 -8.54
CA LYS A 31 -0.14 -5.33 -7.73
C LYS A 31 0.06 -4.76 -6.34
N GLY A 32 1.22 -4.99 -5.73
CA GLY A 32 1.60 -4.42 -4.44
C GLY A 32 1.59 -2.89 -4.47
N LEU A 33 2.19 -2.30 -5.51
CA LEU A 33 2.20 -0.85 -5.73
C LEU A 33 0.81 -0.28 -5.94
N SER A 34 -0.07 -0.99 -6.63
CA SER A 34 -1.45 -0.57 -6.84
C SER A 34 -2.21 -0.44 -5.51
N TYR A 35 -2.07 -1.44 -4.62
CA TYR A 35 -2.65 -1.37 -3.27
C TYR A 35 -2.01 -0.28 -2.39
N LEU A 36 -0.69 -0.10 -2.47
CA LEU A 36 0.01 0.98 -1.77
C LEU A 36 -0.48 2.36 -2.23
N LYS A 37 -0.63 2.57 -3.55
CA LYS A 37 -1.17 3.83 -4.12
C LYS A 37 -2.59 4.07 -3.66
N LEU A 38 -3.45 3.05 -3.69
CA LEU A 38 -4.81 3.13 -3.15
C LEU A 38 -4.84 3.56 -1.69
N ALA A 39 -4.01 2.93 -0.85
CA ALA A 39 -3.89 3.31 0.56
C ALA A 39 -3.40 4.76 0.72
N ALA A 40 -2.41 5.18 -0.08
CA ALA A 40 -1.88 6.54 -0.05
C ALA A 40 -2.90 7.61 -0.48
N ILE A 41 -3.72 7.31 -1.50
CA ILE A 41 -4.84 8.15 -1.96
C ILE A 41 -5.89 8.29 -0.86
N LYS A 42 -6.17 7.21 -0.13
CA LYS A 42 -7.10 7.22 1.03
C LYS A 42 -6.54 7.93 2.27
N GLY A 43 -5.35 8.52 2.18
CA GLY A 43 -4.74 9.27 3.28
C GLY A 43 -3.94 8.42 4.26
N GLN A 44 -3.55 7.19 3.89
CA GLN A 44 -2.74 6.34 4.75
C GLN A 44 -1.27 6.83 4.74
N PRO A 45 -0.72 7.28 5.88
CA PRO A 45 0.60 7.91 5.94
C PRO A 45 1.78 6.94 5.73
N LYS A 46 1.70 5.70 6.22
CA LYS A 46 2.68 4.64 5.95
C LYS A 46 2.76 4.28 4.47
N ALA A 47 1.63 4.25 3.77
CA ALA A 47 1.61 3.97 2.34
C ALA A 47 2.25 5.10 1.53
N ARG A 48 1.95 6.36 1.87
CA ARG A 48 2.64 7.54 1.30
C ARG A 48 4.14 7.47 1.53
N ALA A 49 4.57 7.27 2.78
CA ALA A 49 5.97 7.16 3.14
C ALA A 49 6.68 5.99 2.41
N MET A 50 5.99 4.88 2.18
CA MET A 50 6.52 3.76 1.38
C MET A 50 6.70 4.17 -0.09
N LEU A 51 5.70 4.81 -0.70
CA LEU A 51 5.78 5.25 -2.10
C LEU A 51 6.84 6.34 -2.29
N ASP A 52 6.99 7.26 -1.33
CA ASP A 52 8.05 8.26 -1.33
C ASP A 52 9.45 7.62 -1.27
N LYS A 53 9.64 6.62 -0.40
CA LYS A 53 10.89 5.83 -0.37
C LYS A 53 11.18 5.14 -1.68
N LEU A 54 10.13 4.66 -2.35
CA LEU A 54 10.22 4.03 -3.67
C LEU A 54 10.34 5.05 -4.81
N LYS A 55 10.30 6.36 -4.52
CA LYS A 55 10.27 7.46 -5.50
C LYS A 55 9.12 7.33 -6.50
N ILE A 56 8.00 6.80 -6.06
CA ILE A 56 6.80 6.57 -6.88
C ILE A 56 5.79 7.67 -6.61
N ASN A 57 5.40 8.35 -7.70
CA ASN A 57 4.35 9.35 -7.66
C ASN A 57 3.03 8.69 -7.23
N HIS A 58 2.47 9.26 -6.17
CA HIS A 58 1.22 8.82 -5.55
C HIS A 58 0.19 9.94 -5.44
N PHE A 59 0.56 11.13 -5.95
CA PHE A 59 -0.34 12.25 -6.21
C PHE A 59 -0.76 12.17 -7.68
N VAL A 60 -2.07 12.06 -7.90
CA VAL A 60 -2.75 12.27 -9.19
C VAL A 60 -3.73 13.42 -8.99
#